data_AF-A0A7U4RQB9-F1
#
_entry.id   AF-A0A7U4RQB9-F1
#
_cell.length_a   1.000
_cell.length_b   1.000
_cell.length_c   1.000
_cell.angle_alpha   90.00
_cell.angle_beta   90.00
_cell.angle_gamma   90.00
#
_symmetry.space_group_name_H-M   'P 1'
#
loop_
_entity.id
_entity.type
_entity.pdbx_description
1 polymer ?
#
loop_
_entity_poly.entity_id
_entity_poly.type
_entity_poly.pdbx_seq_one_letter_code
_entity_poly.pdbx_strand_id
1 'polypeptide(L)'
;MFGSLFKSKNQKLVHKWEEEHKEIVALATKVLEAYEANDEKAAKQALKKLDSLAVDHVMDEDLKLFKLMKEEAEKIDKETQRMVEDFVASFGQTKVTLMKFLAKYSKPDVPLDKEFHTTFKELVDILAQRISLEESNLYSKLNGE
;
A
#
# COMPACT_ATOMS: atom_id res chain seq x y z
N MET A 1 34.30 -7.99 12.50
CA MET A 1 33.30 -6.95 12.78
C MET A 1 31.94 -7.62 12.85
N PHE A 2 31.45 -7.90 14.06
CA PHE A 2 30.11 -8.47 14.26
C PHE A 2 29.10 -7.32 14.37
N GLY A 3 28.73 -6.77 13.22
CA GLY A 3 27.70 -5.72 13.12
C GLY A 3 26.30 -6.34 13.23
N SER A 4 25.61 -6.01 14.32
CA SER A 4 24.19 -6.26 14.65
C SER A 4 23.47 -7.40 13.89
N LEU A 5 23.22 -8.52 14.59
CA LEU A 5 22.28 -9.57 14.15
C LEU A 5 20.80 -9.14 14.23
N PHE A 6 20.52 -7.88 14.59
CA PHE A 6 19.16 -7.37 14.79
C PHE A 6 18.90 -6.14 13.92
N LYS A 7 17.91 -6.23 13.03
CA LYS A 7 17.37 -5.09 12.26
C LYS A 7 16.90 -3.98 13.21
N SER A 8 17.14 -2.72 12.84
CA SER A 8 16.57 -1.55 13.54
C SER A 8 15.04 -1.60 13.51
N LYS A 9 14.38 -0.84 14.39
CA LYS A 9 12.90 -0.77 14.43
C LYS A 9 12.33 -0.33 13.09
N ASN A 10 13.00 0.61 12.41
CA ASN A 10 12.60 1.13 11.10
C ASN A 10 12.86 0.09 10.00
N GLN A 11 13.99 -0.61 10.04
CA GLN A 11 14.27 -1.70 9.09
C GLN A 11 13.28 -2.87 9.17
N LYS A 12 12.75 -3.19 10.37
CA LYS A 12 11.69 -4.19 10.52
C LYS A 12 10.37 -3.72 9.94
N LEU A 13 10.07 -2.44 10.10
CA LEU A 13 8.85 -1.80 9.61
C LEU A 13 8.84 -1.75 8.08
N VAL A 14 9.91 -1.23 7.48
CA VAL A 14 10.08 -1.18 6.03
C VAL A 14 9.99 -2.58 5.42
N HIS A 15 10.69 -3.56 5.99
CA HIS A 15 10.62 -4.92 5.48
C HIS A 15 9.20 -5.51 5.53
N LYS A 16 8.44 -5.22 6.60
CA LYS A 16 7.03 -5.63 6.68
C LYS A 16 6.23 -5.01 5.53
N TRP A 17 6.38 -3.71 5.30
CA TRP A 17 5.66 -3.00 4.26
C TRP A 17 6.02 -3.48 2.84
N GLU A 18 7.30 -3.75 2.57
CA GLU A 18 7.74 -4.35 1.31
C GLU A 18 7.10 -5.74 1.06
N GLU A 19 6.96 -6.57 2.10
CA GLU A 19 6.27 -7.86 1.96
C GLU A 19 4.76 -7.68 1.74
N GLU A 20 4.14 -6.73 2.43
CA GLU A 20 2.73 -6.37 2.21
C GLU A 20 2.50 -5.85 0.77
N HIS A 21 3.40 -5.04 0.22
CA HIS A 21 3.34 -4.58 -1.17
C HIS A 21 3.35 -5.73 -2.17
N LYS A 22 4.25 -6.70 -1.99
CA LYS A 22 4.29 -7.90 -2.84
C LYS A 22 2.98 -8.66 -2.81
N GLU A 23 2.38 -8.80 -1.63
CA GLU A 23 1.11 -9.50 -1.49
C GLU A 23 -0.06 -8.69 -2.08
N ILE A 24 -0.08 -7.36 -1.91
CA ILE A 24 -1.04 -6.45 -2.56
C ILE A 24 -0.99 -6.61 -4.08
N VAL A 25 0.20 -6.55 -4.67
CA VAL A 25 0.40 -6.72 -6.13
C VAL A 25 -0.03 -8.11 -6.59
N ALA A 26 0.31 -9.16 -5.83
CA ALA A 26 -0.09 -10.53 -6.15
C ALA A 26 -1.61 -10.72 -6.10
N LEU A 27 -2.29 -10.12 -5.11
CA LEU A 27 -3.75 -10.17 -5.00
C LEU A 27 -4.42 -9.36 -6.10
N ALA A 28 -3.91 -8.17 -6.44
CA ALA A 28 -4.40 -7.37 -7.55
C ALA A 28 -4.32 -8.14 -8.88
N THR A 29 -3.19 -8.81 -9.12
CA THR A 29 -3.00 -9.67 -10.30
C THR A 29 -4.03 -10.80 -10.33
N LYS A 30 -4.25 -11.49 -9.21
CA LYS A 30 -5.27 -12.56 -9.11
C LYS A 30 -6.69 -12.08 -9.37
N VAL A 31 -7.03 -10.86 -8.94
CA VAL A 31 -8.34 -10.26 -9.24
C VAL A 31 -8.51 -10.07 -10.74
N LEU A 32 -7.49 -9.56 -11.43
CA LEU A 32 -7.52 -9.35 -12.88
C LEU A 32 -7.59 -10.67 -13.63
N GLU A 33 -6.74 -11.64 -13.30
CA GLU A 33 -6.73 -12.96 -13.95
C GLU A 33 -8.07 -13.67 -13.80
N ALA A 34 -8.66 -13.65 -12.60
CA ALA A 34 -9.96 -14.27 -12.35
C ALA A 34 -11.10 -13.53 -13.07
N TYR A 35 -11.04 -12.20 -13.12
CA TYR A 35 -12.00 -11.40 -13.90
C TYR A 35 -11.94 -11.75 -15.39
N GLU A 36 -10.73 -11.79 -15.97
CA GLU A 36 -10.51 -12.11 -17.38
C GLU A 36 -10.91 -13.56 -17.72
N ALA A 37 -10.81 -14.48 -16.76
CA ALA A 37 -11.30 -15.85 -16.86
C ALA A 37 -12.83 -16.00 -16.68
N ASN A 38 -13.57 -14.90 -16.43
CA ASN A 38 -14.99 -14.89 -16.05
C ASN A 38 -15.29 -15.70 -14.76
N ASP A 39 -14.30 -15.87 -13.88
CA ASP A 39 -14.49 -16.46 -12.55
C ASP A 39 -14.74 -15.36 -11.52
N GLU A 40 -15.96 -14.84 -11.53
CA GLU A 40 -16.37 -13.75 -10.64
C GLU A 40 -16.23 -14.14 -9.15
N LYS A 41 -16.44 -15.43 -8.82
CA LYS A 41 -16.29 -15.92 -7.44
C LYS A 41 -14.83 -15.82 -6.99
N ALA A 42 -13.89 -16.28 -7.80
CA ALA A 42 -12.47 -16.17 -7.48
C ALA A 42 -12.02 -14.70 -7.43
N ALA A 43 -12.49 -13.87 -8.38
CA ALA A 43 -12.18 -12.45 -8.39
C ALA A 43 -12.66 -11.75 -7.11
N LYS A 44 -13.89 -12.02 -6.67
CA LYS A 44 -14.45 -11.51 -5.40
C LYS A 44 -13.68 -11.98 -4.18
N GLN A 45 -13.26 -13.24 -4.14
CA GLN A 45 -12.47 -13.79 -3.03
C GLN A 45 -11.10 -13.11 -2.95
N ALA A 46 -10.43 -12.93 -4.08
CA ALA A 46 -9.15 -12.20 -4.14
C ALA A 46 -9.35 -10.72 -3.77
N LEU A 47 -10.40 -10.08 -4.27
CA LEU A 47 -10.71 -8.67 -4.01
C LEU A 47 -10.99 -8.43 -2.52
N LYS A 48 -11.67 -9.33 -1.83
CA LYS A 48 -11.91 -9.22 -0.38
C LYS A 48 -10.61 -9.32 0.43
N LYS A 49 -9.67 -10.17 0.00
CA LYS A 49 -8.35 -10.27 0.63
C LYS A 49 -7.54 -9.00 0.38
N LEU A 50 -7.58 -8.50 -0.86
CA LEU A 50 -6.95 -7.24 -1.24
C LEU A 50 -7.50 -6.07 -0.43
N ASP A 51 -8.82 -6.01 -0.26
CA ASP A 51 -9.50 -4.99 0.55
C ASP A 51 -8.95 -4.96 1.98
N SER A 52 -8.98 -6.10 2.67
CA SER A 52 -8.44 -6.20 4.03
C SER A 52 -6.97 -5.79 4.11
N LEU A 53 -6.12 -6.35 3.25
CA LEU A 53 -4.68 -6.10 3.30
C LEU A 53 -4.33 -4.65 2.97
N ALA A 54 -4.92 -4.09 1.91
CA ALA A 54 -4.63 -2.72 1.48
C ALA A 54 -5.13 -1.69 2.51
N VAL A 55 -6.30 -1.91 3.12
CA VAL A 55 -6.81 -1.05 4.20
C VAL A 55 -5.86 -1.09 5.39
N ASP A 56 -5.50 -2.28 5.86
CA ASP A 56 -4.65 -2.47 7.03
C ASP A 56 -3.26 -1.86 6.81
N HIS A 57 -2.65 -2.12 5.65
CA HIS A 57 -1.36 -1.59 5.26
C HIS A 57 -1.37 -0.05 5.26
N VAL A 58 -2.32 0.56 4.56
CA VAL A 58 -2.43 2.01 4.41
C VAL A 58 -2.78 2.71 5.74
N MET A 59 -3.45 2.02 6.67
CA MET A 59 -3.69 2.55 8.02
C MET A 59 -2.45 2.43 8.92
N ASP A 60 -1.73 1.31 8.86
CA ASP A 60 -0.49 1.13 9.62
C ASP A 60 0.58 2.12 9.15
N GLU A 61 0.77 2.28 7.83
CA GLU A 61 1.73 3.22 7.27
C GLU A 61 1.48 4.65 7.75
N ASP A 62 0.24 5.15 7.61
CA ASP A 62 -0.15 6.49 8.07
C ASP A 62 0.14 6.69 9.57
N LEU A 63 -0.25 5.73 10.41
CA LEU A 63 -0.06 5.85 11.86
C LEU A 63 1.43 5.87 12.23
N LYS A 64 2.24 5.08 11.56
CA LYS A 64 3.67 4.96 11.84
C LYS A 64 4.45 6.15 11.31
N LEU A 65 4.14 6.62 10.11
CA LEU A 65 4.72 7.83 9.54
C LEU A 65 4.33 9.07 10.35
N PHE A 66 3.06 9.19 10.76
CA PHE A 66 2.64 10.26 11.66
C PHE A 66 3.41 10.23 13.00
N LYS A 67 3.57 9.02 13.58
CA LYS A 67 4.35 8.85 14.80
C LYS A 67 5.81 9.25 14.61
N LEU A 68 6.42 8.86 13.49
CA LEU A 68 7.78 9.23 13.15
C LEU A 68 7.94 10.75 13.06
N MET A 69 7.03 11.44 12.35
CA MET A 69 7.06 12.90 12.22
C MET A 69 6.85 13.63 13.56
N LYS A 70 6.06 13.07 14.48
CA LYS A 70 5.68 13.77 15.72
C LYS A 70 6.61 13.47 16.90
N GLU A 71 7.00 12.21 17.06
CA GLU A 71 7.76 11.74 18.23
C GLU A 71 9.25 11.60 17.95
N GLU A 72 9.62 11.45 16.68
CA GLU A 72 11.01 11.24 16.26
C GLU A 72 11.52 12.40 15.39
N ALA A 73 10.74 13.49 15.26
CA ALA A 73 11.05 14.66 14.44
C ALA A 73 12.47 15.22 14.67
N GLU A 74 12.93 15.25 15.91
CA GLU A 74 14.28 15.76 16.25
C GLU A 74 15.42 14.84 15.78
N LYS A 75 15.10 13.58 15.42
CA LYS A 75 16.05 12.55 14.98
C LYS A 75 16.11 12.38 13.46
N ILE A 76 15.04 12.76 12.76
CA ILE A 76 14.96 12.75 11.29
C ILE A 76 15.28 14.14 10.74
N ASP A 77 16.06 14.17 9.66
CA ASP A 77 16.43 15.42 9.02
C ASP A 77 15.22 16.10 8.31
N LYS A 78 15.33 17.40 8.06
CA LYS A 78 14.24 18.20 7.47
C LYS A 78 13.86 17.76 6.05
N GLU A 79 14.78 17.19 5.29
CA GLU A 79 14.49 16.65 3.97
C GLU A 79 13.60 15.42 4.10
N THR A 80 13.95 14.50 5.00
CA THR A 80 13.16 13.32 5.34
C THR A 80 11.76 13.68 5.84
N GLN A 81 11.64 14.67 6.73
CA GLN A 81 10.32 15.18 7.16
C GLN A 81 9.48 15.67 5.99
N ARG A 82 10.05 16.53 5.13
CA ARG A 82 9.35 17.08 3.97
C ARG A 82 8.91 15.99 2.99
N MET A 83 9.75 14.99 2.76
CA MET A 83 9.37 13.85 1.92
C MET A 83 8.19 13.08 2.51
N VAL A 84 8.17 12.84 3.83
CA VAL A 84 7.02 12.19 4.48
C VAL A 84 5.75 13.04 4.37
N GLU A 85 5.86 14.37 4.51
CA GLU A 85 4.73 15.28 4.32
C GLU A 85 4.18 15.27 2.89
N ASP A 86 5.06 15.44 1.90
CA ASP A 86 4.72 15.38 0.47
C ASP A 86 4.13 14.01 0.10
N PHE A 87 4.64 12.95 0.73
CA PHE A 87 4.19 11.58 0.57
C PHE A 87 2.77 11.34 1.11
N VAL A 88 2.47 11.83 2.32
CA VAL A 88 1.11 11.75 2.89
C VAL A 88 0.14 12.60 2.06
N ALA A 89 0.56 13.79 1.63
CA ALA A 89 -0.28 14.69 0.84
C ALA A 89 -0.61 14.13 -0.56
N SER A 90 0.38 13.56 -1.24
CA SER A 90 0.24 13.01 -2.60
C SER A 90 -0.71 11.81 -2.70
N PHE A 91 -0.92 11.07 -1.61
CA PHE A 91 -1.79 9.88 -1.62
C PHE A 91 -3.20 10.11 -1.12
N GLY A 92 -3.47 11.22 -0.42
CA GLY A 92 -4.72 11.37 0.32
C GLY A 92 -5.97 11.13 -0.55
N GLN A 93 -5.99 11.71 -1.75
CA GLN A 93 -7.11 11.52 -2.68
C GLN A 93 -7.17 10.10 -3.26
N THR A 94 -6.02 9.54 -3.66
CA THR A 94 -5.91 8.17 -4.20
C THR A 94 -6.35 7.13 -3.18
N LYS A 95 -5.90 7.26 -1.93
CA LYS A 95 -6.31 6.44 -0.79
C LYS A 95 -7.84 6.46 -0.64
N VAL A 96 -8.45 7.64 -0.59
CA VAL A 96 -9.91 7.74 -0.46
C VAL A 96 -10.63 7.07 -1.63
N THR A 97 -10.13 7.23 -2.85
CA THR A 97 -10.71 6.58 -4.04
C THR A 97 -10.57 5.07 -3.96
N LEU A 98 -9.39 4.55 -3.62
CA LEU A 98 -9.12 3.12 -3.45
C LEU A 98 -10.02 2.49 -2.38
N MET A 99 -10.14 3.12 -1.21
CA MET A 99 -10.98 2.61 -0.11
C MET A 99 -12.45 2.60 -0.49
N LYS A 100 -12.95 3.65 -1.16
CA LYS A 100 -14.33 3.68 -1.65
C LYS A 100 -14.57 2.60 -2.71
N PHE A 101 -13.61 2.40 -3.60
CA PHE A 101 -13.68 1.38 -4.64
C PHE A 101 -13.74 -0.03 -4.03
N LEU A 102 -12.78 -0.35 -3.16
CA LEU A 102 -12.71 -1.65 -2.51
C LEU A 102 -13.97 -1.91 -1.68
N ALA A 103 -14.43 -0.95 -0.88
CA ALA A 103 -15.66 -1.08 -0.10
C ALA A 103 -16.94 -1.22 -0.94
N LYS A 104 -16.98 -0.68 -2.17
CA LYS A 104 -18.10 -0.87 -3.11
C LYS A 104 -18.06 -2.30 -3.66
N TYR A 105 -16.94 -2.68 -4.25
CA TYR A 105 -16.85 -3.90 -5.05
C TYR A 105 -16.48 -5.16 -4.24
N SER A 106 -16.07 -5.06 -2.97
CA SER A 106 -15.89 -6.23 -2.09
C SER A 106 -17.22 -6.80 -1.59
N LYS A 107 -18.34 -6.09 -1.80
CA LYS A 107 -19.69 -6.56 -1.45
C LYS A 107 -20.14 -7.73 -2.33
N PRO A 108 -20.88 -8.72 -1.79
CA PRO A 108 -21.27 -9.92 -2.53
C PRO A 108 -22.27 -9.66 -3.67
N ASP A 109 -23.11 -8.64 -3.52
CA ASP A 109 -24.25 -8.31 -4.37
C ASP A 109 -23.92 -7.33 -5.50
N VAL A 110 -22.75 -6.71 -5.47
CA VAL A 110 -22.30 -5.77 -6.50
C VAL A 110 -21.62 -6.54 -7.62
N PRO A 111 -22.06 -6.48 -8.88
CA PRO A 111 -21.41 -7.20 -9.97
C PRO A 111 -20.03 -6.61 -10.30
N LEU A 112 -19.11 -7.46 -10.78
CA LEU A 112 -17.85 -7.01 -11.40
C LEU A 112 -18.11 -6.66 -12.87
N ASP A 113 -18.60 -5.46 -13.12
CA ASP A 113 -18.93 -4.97 -14.46
C ASP A 113 -17.71 -4.38 -15.21
N LYS A 114 -17.94 -3.74 -16.36
CA LYS A 114 -16.87 -3.09 -17.13
C LYS A 114 -16.30 -1.85 -16.42
N GLU A 115 -17.12 -1.17 -15.62
CA GLU A 115 -16.71 -0.02 -14.81
C GLU A 115 -15.74 -0.48 -13.72
N PHE A 116 -16.05 -1.59 -13.04
CA PHE A 116 -15.14 -2.25 -12.10
C PHE A 116 -13.77 -2.45 -12.74
N HIS A 117 -13.70 -3.14 -13.87
CA HIS A 117 -12.43 -3.53 -14.47
C HIS A 117 -11.59 -2.33 -14.93
N THR A 118 -12.23 -1.34 -15.57
CA THR A 118 -11.54 -0.11 -15.99
C THR A 118 -10.95 0.61 -14.78
N THR A 119 -11.79 0.86 -13.77
CA THR A 119 -11.39 1.59 -12.56
C THR A 119 -10.34 0.80 -11.75
N PHE A 120 -10.46 -0.53 -11.70
CA PHE A 120 -9.52 -1.37 -10.99
C PHE A 120 -8.13 -1.33 -11.63
N LYS A 121 -8.03 -1.42 -12.96
CA LYS A 121 -6.76 -1.30 -13.67
C LYS A 121 -6.08 0.04 -13.40
N GLU A 122 -6.83 1.14 -13.49
CA GLU A 122 -6.33 2.48 -13.16
C GLU A 122 -5.80 2.56 -11.71
N LEU A 123 -6.56 2.02 -10.75
CA LEU A 123 -6.14 2.01 -9.34
C LEU A 123 -4.90 1.15 -9.11
N VAL A 124 -4.78 0.00 -9.78
CA VAL A 124 -3.61 -0.87 -9.70
C VAL A 124 -2.37 -0.18 -10.27
N ASP A 125 -2.50 0.53 -11.39
CA ASP A 125 -1.39 1.28 -11.99
C ASP A 125 -0.91 2.40 -11.05
N ILE A 126 -1.85 3.13 -10.44
CA ILE A 126 -1.52 4.17 -9.45
C ILE A 126 -0.85 3.55 -8.21
N LEU A 127 -1.34 2.41 -7.72
CA LEU A 127 -0.74 1.68 -6.60
C LEU A 127 0.69 1.22 -6.92
N ALA A 128 0.93 0.71 -8.13
CA ALA A 128 2.27 0.29 -8.54
C ALA A 128 3.26 1.47 -8.59
N GLN A 129 2.82 2.61 -9.13
CA GLN A 129 3.63 3.84 -9.12
C GLN A 129 3.94 4.30 -7.70
N ARG A 130 2.95 4.22 -6.81
CA ARG A 130 3.10 4.56 -5.39
C ARG A 130 4.12 3.67 -4.69
N ILE A 131 3.98 2.35 -4.80
CA ILE A 131 4.92 1.37 -4.24
C ILE A 131 6.34 1.64 -4.74
N SER A 132 6.50 1.92 -6.03
CA SER A 132 7.81 2.25 -6.59
C SER A 132 8.42 3.51 -5.97
N LEU A 133 7.61 4.54 -5.67
CA LEU A 133 8.08 5.78 -5.04
C LEU A 133 8.45 5.56 -3.55
N GLU A 134 7.67 4.74 -2.84
CA GLU A 134 7.91 4.35 -1.44
C GLU A 134 9.26 3.66 -1.29
N GLU A 135 9.44 2.59 -2.07
CA GLU A 135 10.61 1.72 -1.97
C GLU A 135 11.88 2.43 -2.44
N SER A 136 11.80 3.22 -3.52
CA SER A 136 12.97 3.91 -4.08
C SER A 136 13.41 5.15 -3.31
N ASN A 137 12.54 5.76 -2.50
CA ASN A 137 12.84 7.00 -1.78
C ASN A 137 12.72 6.82 -0.26
N LEU A 138 11.49 6.73 0.23
CA LEU A 138 11.19 6.82 1.67
C LEU A 138 11.80 5.64 2.43
N TYR A 139 11.58 4.42 1.96
CA TYR A 139 12.04 3.21 2.62
C TYR A 139 13.56 3.08 2.59
N SER A 140 14.19 3.52 1.50
CA SER A 140 15.65 3.54 1.38
C SER A 140 16.31 4.40 2.47
N LYS A 141 15.70 5.54 2.83
CA LYS A 141 16.19 6.42 3.89
C LYS A 141 15.90 5.87 5.29
N LEU A 142 14.70 5.33 5.51
CA LEU A 142 14.33 4.68 6.77
C LEU A 142 15.13 3.40 7.06
N ASN A 143 15.64 2.72 6.03
CA ASN A 143 16.54 1.57 6.15
C ASN A 143 18.00 1.96 6.44
N GLY A 144 18.41 3.18 6.04
CA GLY A 144 19.77 3.70 6.19
C GLY A 144 20.09 4.32 7.55
N GLU A 145 19.08 4.54 8.39
CA GLU A 145 19.19 4.93 9.81
C GLU A 145 19.31 3.72 10.76
#